data_AF-A0A6L3VRR9-F1
#
_entry.id   AF-A0A6L3VRR9-F1
#
_cell.length_a   1.000
_cell.length_b   1.000
_cell.length_c   1.000
_cell.angle_alpha   90.00
_cell.angle_beta   90.00
_cell.angle_gamma   90.00
#
_symmetry.space_group_name_H-M   'P 1'
#
loop_
_entity.id
_entity.type
_entity.pdbx_description
1 polymer ?
#
loop_
_entity_poly.entity_id
_entity_poly.type
_entity_poly.pdbx_seq_one_letter_code
_entity_poly.pdbx_strand_id
1 'polypeptide(L)'
;GAADGAGAGVEPLRTGCPRNDPLITGGDPHELAALRRRLGLSGDRRYAVLYAPAPRIGDDGLPARSAELAFPLERFVRELGGTHVLLVRPPHAGAAVIPPGMDGAVIDTAAVHDATLLMLLSDALVTDESPIMFDYALLDRPMVFYTPDGTRRPAGAPEPPVPVPGPVAAGDDALLAALGDLDGVRSGHAAARRRFTELYGEYDTGTAGKAIVERFFAGGGR
;
A
#
# COMPACT_ATOMS: atom_id res chain seq x y z
N GLY A 1 -20.66 -51.12 11.70
CA GLY A 1 -19.79 -50.10 12.30
C GLY A 1 -20.06 -48.81 11.58
N ALA A 2 -20.49 -47.79 12.32
CA ALA A 2 -21.00 -46.53 11.79
C ALA A 2 -19.98 -45.80 10.91
N ALA A 3 -20.44 -45.35 9.75
CA ALA A 3 -19.89 -44.20 9.06
C ALA A 3 -20.47 -42.95 9.73
N ASP A 4 -19.62 -42.02 10.12
CA ASP A 4 -19.85 -40.57 10.06
C ASP A 4 -18.63 -39.85 10.65
N GLY A 5 -17.63 -39.67 9.78
CA GLY A 5 -16.59 -38.66 9.98
C GLY A 5 -17.03 -37.41 9.25
N ALA A 6 -17.91 -36.60 9.85
CA ALA A 6 -18.21 -35.27 9.37
C ALA A 6 -16.97 -34.39 9.56
N GLY A 7 -16.03 -34.45 8.61
CA GLY A 7 -15.00 -33.43 8.47
C GLY A 7 -15.70 -32.14 8.09
N ALA A 8 -15.75 -31.17 9.01
CA ALA A 8 -16.19 -29.83 8.69
C ALA A 8 -15.28 -29.27 7.59
N GLY A 9 -15.75 -29.30 6.34
CA GLY A 9 -15.03 -28.73 5.21
C GLY A 9 -14.96 -27.22 5.39
N VAL A 10 -13.74 -26.67 5.44
CA VAL A 10 -13.53 -25.24 5.37
C VAL A 10 -13.68 -24.82 3.91
N GLU A 11 -14.79 -24.18 3.57
CA GLU A 11 -15.01 -23.60 2.26
C GLU A 11 -14.54 -22.14 2.26
N PRO A 12 -13.63 -21.73 1.35
CA PRO A 12 -13.19 -20.35 1.25
C PRO A 12 -14.33 -19.46 0.75
N LEU A 13 -14.64 -18.40 1.51
CA LEU A 13 -15.66 -17.43 1.11
C LEU A 13 -15.07 -16.42 0.13
N ARG A 14 -15.51 -16.52 -1.13
CA ARG A 14 -15.05 -15.67 -2.25
C ARG A 14 -15.79 -14.32 -2.28
N THR A 15 -15.61 -13.51 -1.24
CA THR A 15 -16.30 -12.22 -1.08
C THR A 15 -15.38 -11.01 -1.05
N GLY A 16 -14.06 -11.21 -1.16
CA GLY A 16 -13.07 -10.15 -0.98
C GLY A 16 -12.75 -9.91 0.50
N CYS A 17 -12.03 -8.83 0.80
CA CYS A 17 -11.62 -8.46 2.14
C CYS A 17 -12.45 -7.27 2.66
N PRO A 18 -13.17 -7.37 3.80
CA PRO A 18 -13.91 -6.23 4.37
C PRO A 18 -13.06 -4.97 4.60
N ARG A 19 -11.76 -5.15 4.88
CA ARG A 19 -10.81 -4.04 5.04
C ARG A 19 -10.64 -3.24 3.74
N ASN A 20 -10.87 -3.86 2.59
CA ASN A 20 -10.70 -3.25 1.27
C ASN A 20 -11.97 -2.56 0.78
N ASP A 21 -13.13 -2.75 1.44
CA ASP A 21 -14.39 -2.10 1.05
C ASP A 21 -14.27 -0.56 0.94
N PRO A 22 -13.60 0.14 1.88
CA PRO A 22 -13.36 1.59 1.77
C PRO A 22 -12.55 2.00 0.54
N LEU A 23 -11.66 1.15 0.03
CA LEU A 23 -10.84 1.48 -1.16
C LEU A 23 -11.67 1.59 -2.43
N ILE A 24 -12.81 0.91 -2.47
CA ILE A 24 -13.74 0.93 -3.61
C ILE A 24 -14.85 1.95 -3.38
N THR A 25 -15.35 2.05 -2.15
CA THR A 25 -16.48 2.92 -1.79
C THR A 25 -16.07 4.36 -1.48
N GLY A 26 -14.76 4.61 -1.28
CA GLY A 26 -14.20 5.92 -0.95
C GLY A 26 -14.02 6.19 0.55
N GLY A 27 -14.41 5.25 1.43
CA GLY A 27 -14.29 5.37 2.88
C GLY A 27 -15.16 6.46 3.50
N ASP A 28 -14.97 6.73 4.79
CA ASP A 28 -15.69 7.80 5.50
C ASP A 28 -15.03 9.17 5.21
N PRO A 29 -15.75 10.12 4.56
CA PRO A 29 -15.20 11.43 4.26
C PRO A 29 -14.82 12.25 5.52
N HIS A 30 -15.49 12.02 6.66
CA HIS A 30 -15.18 12.73 7.91
C HIS A 30 -13.86 12.23 8.50
N GLU A 31 -13.64 10.92 8.49
CA GLU A 31 -12.40 10.31 8.94
C GLU A 31 -11.22 10.73 8.06
N LEU A 32 -11.40 10.67 6.74
CA LEU A 32 -10.40 11.13 5.77
C LEU A 32 -10.07 12.61 5.96
N ALA A 33 -11.08 13.48 6.13
CA ALA A 33 -10.85 14.90 6.36
C ALA A 33 -10.13 15.16 7.70
N ALA A 34 -10.45 14.40 8.76
CA ALA A 34 -9.78 14.50 10.04
C ALA A 34 -8.31 14.08 9.95
N LEU A 35 -8.03 12.95 9.29
CA LEU A 35 -6.67 12.49 9.07
C LEU A 35 -5.87 13.47 8.18
N ARG A 36 -6.48 13.98 7.11
CA ARG A 36 -5.87 14.98 6.21
C ARG A 36 -5.45 16.23 6.96
N ARG A 37 -6.27 16.72 7.91
CA ARG A 37 -5.90 17.85 8.79
C ARG A 37 -4.76 17.49 9.73
N ARG A 38 -4.83 16.32 10.39
CA ARG A 38 -3.80 15.86 11.33
C ARG A 38 -2.43 15.71 10.67
N LEU A 39 -2.40 15.29 9.40
CA LEU A 39 -1.18 15.16 8.60
C LEU A 39 -0.75 16.47 7.92
N GLY A 40 -1.45 17.60 8.13
CA GLY A 40 -1.08 18.87 7.50
C GLY A 40 -1.29 18.92 5.97
N LEU A 41 -2.12 18.02 5.43
CA LEU A 41 -2.40 17.89 3.98
C LEU A 41 -3.52 18.82 3.49
N SER A 42 -3.86 19.85 4.27
CA SER A 42 -5.02 20.72 4.04
C SER A 42 -4.70 22.02 3.26
N GLY A 43 -3.42 22.25 2.92
CA GLY A 43 -2.97 23.39 2.12
C GLY A 43 -3.00 23.14 0.60
N ASP A 44 -2.17 23.87 -0.15
CA ASP A 44 -2.03 23.73 -1.60
C ASP A 44 -1.91 22.26 -2.04
N ARG A 45 -2.53 21.94 -3.18
CA ARG A 45 -2.71 20.56 -3.66
C ARG A 45 -1.39 19.96 -4.15
N ARG A 46 -0.58 19.49 -3.20
CA ARG A 46 0.58 18.63 -3.45
C ARG A 46 0.12 17.19 -3.66
N TYR A 47 0.86 16.45 -4.49
CA TYR A 47 0.70 15.00 -4.62
C TYR A 47 1.15 14.30 -3.35
N ALA A 48 0.26 13.54 -2.73
CA ALA A 48 0.58 12.69 -1.59
C ALA A 48 1.14 11.35 -2.07
N VAL A 49 2.41 11.08 -1.79
CA VAL A 49 3.08 9.83 -2.17
C VAL A 49 3.22 8.96 -0.93
N LEU A 50 2.60 7.79 -0.92
CA LEU A 50 2.78 6.81 0.15
C LEU A 50 4.03 5.98 -0.11
N TYR A 51 5.04 6.06 0.75
CA TYR A 51 6.18 5.14 0.73
C TYR A 51 5.96 4.04 1.78
N ALA A 52 5.79 2.81 1.31
CA ALA A 52 5.47 1.66 2.15
C ALA A 52 6.29 0.43 1.69
N PRO A 53 7.57 0.33 2.08
CA PRO A 53 8.40 -0.82 1.76
C PRO A 53 7.97 -2.07 2.55
N ALA A 54 8.39 -3.24 2.09
CA ALA A 54 8.19 -4.52 2.73
C ALA A 54 9.12 -4.66 3.95
N PRO A 55 8.68 -5.40 4.98
CA PRO A 55 9.56 -5.88 6.05
C PRO A 55 10.78 -6.60 5.51
N ARG A 56 11.98 -6.14 5.91
CA ARG A 56 13.23 -6.87 5.68
C ARG A 56 13.57 -7.71 6.91
N ILE A 57 14.16 -8.87 6.68
CA ILE A 57 14.72 -9.73 7.72
C ILE A 57 16.24 -9.57 7.66
N GLY A 58 16.86 -9.27 8.81
CA GLY A 58 18.31 -9.18 8.94
C GLY A 58 18.98 -10.55 8.92
N ASP A 59 20.31 -10.56 8.84
CA ASP A 59 21.12 -11.79 8.82
C ASP A 59 20.95 -12.64 10.10
N ASP A 60 20.47 -12.03 11.19
CA ASP A 60 20.13 -12.67 12.45
C ASP A 60 18.74 -13.33 12.46
N GLY A 61 18.03 -13.30 11.33
CA GLY A 61 16.67 -13.84 11.20
C GLY A 61 15.59 -13.00 11.89
N LEU A 62 15.95 -11.83 12.44
CA LEU A 62 15.01 -10.91 13.07
C LEU A 62 14.58 -9.83 12.08
N PRO A 63 13.42 -9.19 12.31
CA PRO A 63 13.05 -7.97 11.60
C PRO A 63 14.21 -6.98 11.60
N ALA A 64 14.64 -6.57 10.40
CA ALA A 64 15.68 -5.57 10.24
C ALA A 64 15.24 -4.31 10.99
N ARG A 65 16.02 -3.95 12.00
CA ARG A 65 15.72 -2.80 12.88
C ARG A 65 16.02 -1.46 12.22
N SER A 66 16.45 -1.43 10.96
CA SER A 66 16.87 -0.18 10.32
C SER A 66 15.66 0.73 10.15
N ALA A 67 15.60 1.75 11.00
CA ALA A 67 14.73 2.90 10.81
C ALA A 67 15.23 3.81 9.67
N GLU A 68 16.41 3.50 9.11
CA GLU A 68 16.95 4.09 7.89
C GLU A 68 16.15 3.61 6.68
N LEU A 69 15.60 4.57 5.97
CA LEU A 69 14.83 4.37 4.76
C LEU A 69 15.81 4.30 3.58
N ALA A 70 15.59 3.38 2.64
CA ALA A 70 16.33 3.38 1.37
C ALA A 70 15.97 4.58 0.47
N PHE A 71 14.92 5.32 0.83
CA PHE A 71 14.37 6.42 0.06
C PHE A 71 15.26 7.67 0.15
N PRO A 72 15.60 8.34 -0.98
CA PRO A 72 16.48 9.50 -1.00
C PRO A 72 15.77 10.79 -0.55
N LEU A 73 15.54 10.92 0.76
CA LEU A 73 14.71 11.98 1.36
C LEU A 73 15.20 13.40 1.01
N GLU A 74 16.49 13.68 1.15
CA GLU A 74 17.05 15.03 0.88
C GLU A 74 16.84 15.44 -0.58
N ARG A 75 17.05 14.51 -1.51
CA ARG A 75 16.84 14.76 -2.94
C ARG A 75 15.37 14.96 -3.25
N PHE A 76 14.50 14.13 -2.69
CA PHE A 76 13.05 14.26 -2.84
C PHE A 76 12.56 15.63 -2.35
N VAL A 77 12.96 16.05 -1.15
CA VAL A 77 12.57 17.36 -0.61
C VAL A 77 13.06 18.49 -1.51
N ARG A 78 14.31 18.42 -1.97
CA ARG A 78 14.91 19.43 -2.85
C ARG A 78 14.23 19.53 -4.22
N GLU A 79 13.91 18.40 -4.84
CA GLU A 79 13.46 18.33 -6.24
C GLU A 79 11.93 18.35 -6.36
N LEU A 80 11.21 17.76 -5.40
CA LEU A 80 9.77 17.52 -5.46
C LEU A 80 8.99 18.07 -4.26
N GLY A 81 9.64 18.51 -3.16
CA GLY A 81 8.96 18.91 -1.92
C GLY A 81 7.98 20.09 -2.04
N GLY A 82 8.11 20.91 -3.10
CA GLY A 82 7.16 21.98 -3.42
C GLY A 82 5.86 21.49 -4.05
N THR A 83 5.86 20.31 -4.70
CA THR A 83 4.72 19.74 -5.42
C THR A 83 4.25 18.41 -4.85
N HIS A 84 5.05 17.78 -3.99
CA HIS A 84 4.80 16.47 -3.40
C HIS A 84 4.96 16.51 -1.89
N VAL A 85 4.33 15.54 -1.24
CA VAL A 85 4.53 15.22 0.17
C VAL A 85 4.65 13.71 0.32
N LEU A 86 5.67 13.25 1.05
CA LEU A 86 5.94 11.84 1.27
C LEU A 86 5.31 11.40 2.60
N LEU A 87 4.39 10.44 2.52
CA LEU A 87 3.83 9.74 3.67
C LEU A 87 4.67 8.48 3.89
N VAL A 88 5.51 8.47 4.93
CA VAL A 88 6.37 7.33 5.23
C VAL A 88 5.63 6.35 6.12
N ARG A 89 5.38 5.15 5.61
CA ARG A 89 4.86 4.02 6.36
C ARG A 89 6.01 3.05 6.66
N PRO A 90 6.60 3.09 7.87
CA PRO A 90 7.68 2.17 8.20
C PRO A 90 7.18 0.70 8.19
N PRO A 91 8.03 -0.25 7.78
CA PRO A 91 7.64 -1.65 7.63
C PRO A 91 7.38 -2.37 8.98
N HIS A 92 7.83 -1.80 10.10
CA HIS A 92 7.69 -2.37 11.44
C HIS A 92 7.13 -1.33 12.41
N ALA A 93 6.66 -1.78 13.58
CA ALA A 93 6.21 -0.89 14.64
C ALA A 93 7.38 -0.01 15.13
N GLY A 94 7.29 1.30 14.89
CA GLY A 94 8.32 2.28 15.25
C GLY A 94 8.24 3.51 14.35
N ALA A 95 8.73 4.64 14.85
CA ALA A 95 8.83 5.87 14.05
C ALA A 95 9.90 5.72 12.97
N ALA A 96 9.68 6.34 11.81
CA ALA A 96 10.72 6.48 10.80
C ALA A 96 11.78 7.50 11.26
N VAL A 97 13.05 7.27 10.93
CA VAL A 97 14.08 8.29 11.16
C VAL A 97 14.01 9.30 10.03
N ILE A 98 13.41 10.46 10.30
CA ILE A 98 13.33 11.59 9.39
C ILE A 98 14.34 12.65 9.85
N PRO A 99 15.31 13.05 9.01
CA PRO A 99 16.24 14.12 9.33
C PRO A 99 15.52 15.45 9.66
N PRO A 100 16.07 16.27 10.59
CA PRO A 100 15.51 17.59 10.89
C PRO A 100 15.40 18.48 9.65
N GLY A 101 14.37 19.33 9.59
CA GLY A 101 14.19 20.30 8.51
C GLY A 101 13.44 19.77 7.28
N MET A 102 12.90 18.56 7.35
CA MET A 102 12.02 17.98 6.32
C MET A 102 10.52 18.14 6.64
N ASP A 103 10.21 18.91 7.68
CA ASP A 103 8.85 19.11 8.19
C ASP A 103 7.91 19.60 7.08
N GLY A 104 6.76 18.92 6.97
CA GLY A 104 5.73 19.25 5.99
C GLY A 104 5.97 18.68 4.59
N ALA A 105 7.19 18.29 4.21
CA ALA A 105 7.48 17.58 2.95
C ALA A 105 7.59 16.06 3.15
N VAL A 106 8.01 15.62 4.33
CA VAL A 106 8.07 14.21 4.74
C VAL A 106 7.30 14.05 6.04
N ILE A 107 6.39 13.08 6.10
CA ILE A 107 5.50 12.85 7.23
C ILE A 107 5.62 11.40 7.66
N ASP A 108 6.03 11.18 8.91
CA ASP A 108 5.96 9.85 9.53
C ASP A 108 4.49 9.49 9.81
N THR A 109 4.07 8.32 9.32
CA THR A 109 2.71 7.79 9.48
C THR A 109 2.65 6.53 10.35
N ALA A 110 3.72 6.21 11.10
CA ALA A 110 3.77 5.06 12.02
C ALA A 110 2.57 5.02 12.99
N ALA A 111 2.13 6.19 13.48
CA ALA A 111 1.02 6.31 14.42
C ALA A 111 -0.39 6.15 13.78
N VAL A 112 -0.47 6.08 12.45
CA VAL A 112 -1.75 5.86 11.75
C VAL A 112 -1.99 4.35 11.68
N HIS A 113 -2.89 3.83 12.52
CA HIS A 113 -3.12 2.38 12.59
C HIS A 113 -3.67 1.80 11.28
N ASP A 114 -4.67 2.46 10.68
CA ASP A 114 -5.30 2.01 9.46
C ASP A 114 -4.58 2.52 8.20
N ALA A 115 -3.91 1.61 7.50
CA ALA A 115 -3.24 1.89 6.24
C ALA A 115 -4.24 2.23 5.12
N THR A 116 -5.49 1.80 5.22
CA THR A 116 -6.55 2.06 4.23
C THR A 116 -6.77 3.55 4.05
N LEU A 117 -6.76 4.30 5.15
CA LEU A 117 -6.88 5.76 5.12
C LEU A 117 -5.67 6.43 4.45
N LEU A 118 -4.46 5.92 4.68
CA LEU A 118 -3.25 6.41 4.02
C LEU A 118 -3.31 6.17 2.51
N MET A 119 -3.78 4.99 2.10
CA MET A 119 -3.98 4.64 0.69
C MET A 119 -5.02 5.55 0.03
N LEU A 120 -6.16 5.79 0.70
CA LEU A 120 -7.22 6.68 0.21
C LEU A 120 -6.74 8.13 0.06
N LEU A 121 -5.86 8.60 0.95
CA LEU A 121 -5.29 9.93 0.91
C LEU A 121 -4.11 10.11 -0.05
N SER A 122 -3.48 9.02 -0.53
CA SER A 122 -2.31 9.12 -1.40
C SER A 122 -2.67 9.06 -2.88
N ASP A 123 -2.00 9.89 -3.69
CA ASP A 123 -2.14 9.94 -5.13
C ASP A 123 -1.27 8.89 -5.84
N ALA A 124 -0.22 8.40 -5.18
CA ALA A 124 0.65 7.33 -5.66
C ALA A 124 1.24 6.47 -4.51
N LEU A 125 1.70 5.26 -4.84
CA LEU A 125 2.42 4.35 -3.95
C LEU A 125 3.87 4.15 -4.43
N VAL A 126 4.82 4.22 -3.53
CA VAL A 126 6.20 3.72 -3.70
C VAL A 126 6.39 2.53 -2.77
N THR A 127 6.81 1.39 -3.33
CA THR A 127 7.02 0.15 -2.56
C THR A 127 8.05 -0.75 -3.26
N ASP A 128 8.42 -1.88 -2.67
CA ASP A 128 9.43 -2.83 -3.14
C ASP A 128 8.90 -4.28 -3.18
N GLU A 129 7.60 -4.46 -3.49
CA GLU A 129 6.79 -5.70 -3.36
C GLU A 129 6.12 -5.92 -1.98
N SER A 130 5.87 -4.87 -1.21
CA SER A 130 5.00 -5.02 -0.05
C SER A 130 3.60 -5.49 -0.47
N PRO A 131 2.96 -6.42 0.28
CA PRO A 131 1.59 -6.87 0.00
C PRO A 131 0.55 -5.74 -0.08
N ILE A 132 0.87 -4.55 0.45
CA ILE A 132 0.02 -3.36 0.30
C ILE A 132 -0.29 -3.03 -1.16
N MET A 133 0.56 -3.43 -2.12
CA MET A 133 0.32 -3.22 -3.55
C MET A 133 -0.95 -3.92 -4.06
N PHE A 134 -1.34 -5.05 -3.45
CA PHE A 134 -2.57 -5.77 -3.81
C PHE A 134 -3.81 -4.95 -3.47
N ASP A 135 -3.86 -4.42 -2.24
CA ASP A 135 -4.94 -3.55 -1.79
C ASP A 135 -4.94 -2.22 -2.57
N TYR A 136 -3.76 -1.60 -2.74
CA TYR A 136 -3.63 -0.31 -3.43
C TYR A 136 -4.07 -0.36 -4.90
N ALA A 137 -4.01 -1.54 -5.54
CA ALA A 137 -4.44 -1.73 -6.93
C ALA A 137 -5.93 -1.45 -7.13
N LEU A 138 -6.74 -1.58 -6.07
CA LEU A 138 -8.17 -1.28 -6.10
C LEU A 138 -8.46 0.21 -6.35
N LEU A 139 -7.49 1.09 -6.06
CA LEU A 139 -7.63 2.54 -6.28
C LEU A 139 -7.36 2.97 -7.72
N ASP A 140 -6.80 2.09 -8.56
CA ASP A 140 -6.29 2.42 -9.90
C ASP A 140 -5.40 3.69 -9.93
N ARG A 141 -4.45 3.75 -8.99
CA ARG A 141 -3.48 4.85 -8.86
C ARG A 141 -2.06 4.41 -9.23
N PRO A 142 -1.19 5.34 -9.67
CA PRO A 142 0.22 5.07 -9.93
C PRO A 142 0.91 4.33 -8.80
N MET A 143 1.72 3.33 -9.16
CA MET A 143 2.62 2.63 -8.27
C MET A 143 4.02 2.66 -8.87
N VAL A 144 5.04 2.93 -8.06
CA VAL A 144 6.45 2.89 -8.45
C VAL A 144 7.15 1.87 -7.57
N PHE A 145 7.87 0.92 -8.20
CA PHE A 145 8.53 -0.17 -7.50
C PHE A 145 10.01 0.14 -7.32
N TYR A 146 10.38 0.61 -6.13
CA TYR A 146 11.71 1.13 -5.84
C TYR A 146 12.61 0.05 -5.22
N THR A 147 13.60 -0.39 -5.98
CA THR A 147 14.51 -1.49 -5.60
C THR A 147 15.97 -1.08 -5.83
N PRO A 148 16.52 -0.15 -5.02
CA PRO A 148 17.87 0.39 -5.24
C PRO A 148 18.97 -0.67 -5.10
N ASP A 149 18.74 -1.70 -4.29
CA ASP A 149 19.70 -2.79 -4.08
C ASP A 149 19.65 -3.85 -5.19
N GLY A 150 18.86 -3.64 -6.25
CA GLY A 150 18.62 -4.60 -7.34
C GLY A 150 17.88 -5.87 -6.91
N THR A 151 17.62 -6.03 -5.62
CA THR A 151 16.86 -7.14 -5.06
C THR A 151 15.44 -6.69 -4.81
N ARG A 152 14.51 -7.27 -5.57
CA ARG A 152 13.08 -7.08 -5.35
C ARG A 152 12.53 -8.05 -4.30
N ARG A 153 13.32 -9.07 -3.94
CA ARG A 153 12.95 -10.09 -2.97
C ARG A 153 14.17 -10.62 -2.21
N PRO A 154 14.05 -10.95 -0.92
CA PRO A 154 15.09 -11.68 -0.20
C PRO A 154 15.42 -13.02 -0.89
N ALA A 155 16.69 -13.42 -0.78
CA ALA A 155 17.16 -14.71 -1.29
C ALA A 155 16.37 -15.87 -0.63
N GLY A 156 15.90 -16.83 -1.43
CA GLY A 156 15.26 -18.06 -0.94
C GLY A 156 13.73 -18.06 -0.85
N ALA A 157 13.02 -16.99 -1.26
CA ALA A 157 11.56 -17.07 -1.20
C ALA A 157 10.96 -18.10 -2.21
N PRO A 158 9.84 -18.75 -1.87
CA PRO A 158 9.38 -19.96 -2.56
C PRO A 158 8.62 -19.73 -3.89
N GLU A 159 8.22 -18.49 -4.22
CA GLU A 159 7.30 -18.21 -5.34
C GLU A 159 7.95 -17.44 -6.51
N PRO A 160 7.48 -17.58 -7.75
CA PRO A 160 7.93 -16.69 -8.84
C PRO A 160 7.59 -15.23 -8.52
N PRO A 161 8.40 -14.25 -8.97
CA PRO A 161 8.15 -12.84 -8.69
C PRO A 161 6.79 -12.43 -9.23
N VAL A 162 5.99 -11.79 -8.40
CA VAL A 162 4.66 -11.30 -8.78
C VAL A 162 4.85 -10.18 -9.81
N PRO A 163 4.15 -10.22 -10.96
CA PRO A 163 4.20 -9.11 -11.91
C PRO A 163 3.72 -7.82 -11.24
N VAL A 164 4.44 -6.72 -11.43
CA VAL A 164 4.04 -5.42 -10.85
C VAL A 164 3.36 -4.50 -11.85
N PRO A 165 2.34 -3.75 -11.38
CA PRO A 165 1.58 -2.88 -12.25
C PRO A 165 2.15 -1.44 -12.31
N GLY A 166 3.46 -1.30 -12.45
CA GLY A 166 4.14 -0.01 -12.45
C GLY A 166 5.62 -0.12 -12.83
N PRO A 167 6.31 1.02 -13.05
CA PRO A 167 7.72 1.02 -13.37
C PRO A 167 8.55 0.53 -12.19
N VAL A 168 9.63 -0.18 -12.49
CA VAL A 168 10.66 -0.57 -11.51
C VAL A 168 11.79 0.45 -11.55
N ALA A 169 11.99 1.16 -10.46
CA ALA A 169 13.07 2.13 -10.27
C ALA A 169 14.23 1.47 -9.52
N ALA A 170 15.34 1.21 -10.24
CA ALA A 170 16.55 0.59 -9.69
C ALA A 170 17.50 1.59 -9.00
N GLY A 171 17.07 2.84 -8.79
CA GLY A 171 17.88 3.89 -8.14
C GLY A 171 17.16 5.23 -8.09
N ASP A 172 17.74 6.17 -7.35
CA ASP A 172 17.17 7.48 -7.04
C ASP A 172 16.70 8.26 -8.27
N ASP A 173 17.51 8.29 -9.34
CA ASP A 173 17.18 9.07 -10.54
C ASP A 173 15.92 8.53 -11.23
N ALA A 174 15.81 7.21 -11.33
CA ALA A 174 14.62 6.57 -11.91
C ALA A 174 13.38 6.76 -11.01
N LEU A 175 13.57 6.71 -9.69
CA LEU A 175 12.50 6.96 -8.72
C LEU A 175 11.98 8.40 -8.84
N LEU A 176 12.88 9.38 -8.77
CA LEU A 176 12.53 10.80 -8.80
C LEU A 176 11.94 11.21 -10.16
N ALA A 177 12.45 10.65 -11.27
CA ALA A 177 11.85 10.84 -12.59
C ALA A 177 10.42 10.30 -12.67
N ALA A 178 10.17 9.09 -12.14
CA ALA A 178 8.83 8.51 -12.12
C ALA A 178 7.86 9.30 -11.23
N LEU A 179 8.33 9.80 -10.09
CA LEU A 179 7.53 10.67 -9.21
C LEU A 179 7.30 12.06 -9.83
N GLY A 180 8.22 12.57 -10.64
CA GLY A 180 8.04 13.82 -11.38
C GLY A 180 6.98 13.75 -12.48
N ASP A 181 6.65 12.54 -12.97
CA ASP A 181 5.68 12.31 -14.05
C ASP A 181 4.64 11.23 -13.67
N LEU A 182 3.89 11.46 -12.60
CA LEU A 182 2.85 10.52 -12.14
C LEU A 182 1.74 10.30 -13.18
N ASP A 183 1.45 11.28 -14.04
CA ASP A 183 0.47 11.14 -15.11
C ASP A 183 0.99 10.23 -16.24
N GLY A 184 2.28 10.33 -16.59
CA GLY A 184 2.95 9.38 -17.47
C GLY A 184 2.98 7.98 -16.89
N VAL A 185 3.27 7.83 -15.59
CA VAL A 185 3.19 6.53 -14.89
C VAL A 185 1.76 5.97 -14.93
N ARG A 186 0.76 6.82 -14.65
CA ARG A 186 -0.66 6.45 -14.67
C ARG A 186 -1.07 5.92 -16.05
N SER A 187 -0.79 6.67 -17.09
CA SER A 187 -1.20 6.32 -18.45
C SER A 187 -0.40 5.13 -19.01
N GLY A 188 0.92 5.13 -18.85
CA GLY A 188 1.81 4.10 -19.37
C GLY A 188 1.59 2.70 -18.77
N HIS A 189 1.06 2.61 -17.54
CA HIS A 189 0.86 1.35 -16.82
C HIS A 189 -0.61 0.98 -16.58
N ALA A 190 -1.56 1.66 -17.26
CA ALA A 190 -2.99 1.42 -17.06
C ALA A 190 -3.41 -0.03 -17.35
N ALA A 191 -2.93 -0.62 -18.45
CA ALA A 191 -3.23 -2.01 -18.78
C ALA A 191 -2.65 -3.00 -17.77
N ALA A 192 -1.45 -2.72 -17.24
CA ALA A 192 -0.82 -3.54 -16.22
C ALA A 192 -1.59 -3.48 -14.89
N ARG A 193 -2.00 -2.28 -14.45
CA ARG A 193 -2.86 -2.11 -13.26
C ARG A 193 -4.19 -2.83 -13.43
N ARG A 194 -4.88 -2.64 -14.55
CA ARG A 194 -6.15 -3.32 -14.83
C ARG A 194 -6.00 -4.84 -14.74
N ARG A 195 -5.00 -5.42 -15.41
CA ARG A 195 -4.75 -6.87 -15.38
C ARG A 195 -4.39 -7.36 -13.97
N PHE A 196 -3.62 -6.58 -13.24
CA PHE A 196 -3.23 -6.91 -11.87
C PHE A 196 -4.46 -6.93 -10.94
N THR A 197 -5.31 -5.91 -11.01
CA THR A 197 -6.57 -5.86 -10.24
C THR A 197 -7.52 -6.99 -10.63
N GLU A 198 -7.61 -7.36 -11.92
CA GLU A 198 -8.40 -8.51 -12.37
C GLU A 198 -7.90 -9.85 -11.79
N LEU A 199 -6.59 -10.01 -11.62
CA LEU A 199 -6.00 -11.26 -11.12
C LEU A 199 -6.04 -11.36 -9.59
N TYR A 200 -5.83 -10.25 -8.89
CA TYR A 200 -5.61 -10.26 -7.44
C TYR A 200 -6.71 -9.61 -6.62
N GLY A 201 -7.59 -8.81 -7.24
CA GLY A 201 -8.71 -8.12 -6.61
C GLY A 201 -10.08 -8.62 -7.07
N GLU A 202 -10.16 -9.82 -7.70
CA GLU A 202 -11.37 -10.29 -8.39
C GLU A 202 -12.64 -10.35 -7.51
N TYR A 203 -12.49 -10.49 -6.19
CA TYR A 203 -13.61 -10.56 -5.25
C TYR A 203 -13.86 -9.27 -4.47
N ASP A 204 -12.96 -8.29 -4.55
CA ASP A 204 -13.12 -7.01 -3.84
C ASP A 204 -14.12 -6.14 -4.60
N THR A 205 -15.35 -6.06 -4.10
CA THR A 205 -16.47 -5.34 -4.74
C THR A 205 -16.99 -4.16 -3.92
N GLY A 206 -16.38 -3.85 -2.78
CA GLY A 206 -16.86 -2.81 -1.88
C GLY A 206 -17.99 -3.28 -0.95
N THR A 207 -18.27 -4.59 -0.93
CA THR A 207 -19.40 -5.17 -0.19
C THR A 207 -19.02 -6.42 0.61
N ALA A 208 -17.73 -6.70 0.78
CA ALA A 208 -17.24 -7.91 1.44
C ALA A 208 -17.76 -8.01 2.89
N GLY A 209 -17.73 -6.91 3.65
CA GLY A 209 -18.24 -6.88 5.01
C GLY A 209 -19.73 -7.20 5.09
N LYS A 210 -20.52 -6.61 4.18
CA LYS A 210 -21.96 -6.88 4.06
C LYS A 210 -22.21 -8.36 3.73
N ALA A 211 -21.51 -8.90 2.73
CA ALA A 211 -21.68 -10.29 2.29
C ALA A 211 -21.37 -11.29 3.42
N ILE A 212 -20.34 -11.02 4.24
CA ILE A 212 -20.01 -11.84 5.41
C ILE A 212 -21.13 -11.78 6.45
N VAL A 213 -21.61 -10.59 6.81
CA VAL A 213 -22.70 -10.43 7.80
C VAL A 213 -23.96 -11.15 7.33
N GLU A 214 -24.36 -10.96 6.07
CA GLU A 214 -25.52 -11.64 5.50
C GLU A 214 -25.35 -13.16 5.56
N ARG A 215 -24.17 -13.69 5.22
CA ARG A 215 -23.91 -15.14 5.24
C ARG A 215 -23.96 -15.75 6.64
N PHE A 216 -23.43 -15.06 7.65
CA PHE A 216 -23.37 -15.55 9.03
C PHE A 216 -24.69 -15.39 9.78
N PHE A 217 -25.44 -14.32 9.54
CA PHE A 217 -26.66 -14.00 10.29
C PHE A 217 -27.97 -14.38 9.58
N ALA A 218 -27.96 -14.72 8.28
CA ALA A 218 -29.15 -15.23 7.59
C ALA A 218 -29.70 -16.56 8.13
N GLY A 219 -28.93 -17.28 8.98
CA GLY A 219 -29.37 -18.52 9.64
C GLY A 219 -30.04 -18.34 11.00
N GLY A 220 -30.06 -17.13 11.58
CA GLY A 220 -30.53 -16.87 12.96
C GLY A 220 -32.00 -16.44 13.10
N GLY A 221 -32.74 -16.40 12.00
CA GLY A 221 -34.17 -16.04 12.00
C GLY A 221 -35.06 -17.26 11.88
N ARG A 222 -35.14 -18.09 12.93
CA ARG A 222 -36.22 -19.07 13.14
C ARG A 222 -36.50 -19.25 14.62
#